data_AF-A0A8H6ZYX4-F1
#
_entry.id   AF-A0A8H6ZYX4-F1
#
_cell.length_a   1.000
_cell.length_b   1.000
_cell.length_c   1.000
_cell.angle_alpha   90.00
_cell.angle_beta   90.00
_cell.angle_gamma   90.00
#
_symmetry.space_group_name_H-M   'P 1'
#
loop_
_entity.id
_entity.type
_entity.pdbx_description
1 polymer ?
#
loop_
_entity_poly.entity_id
_entity_poly.type
_entity_poly.pdbx_seq_one_letter_code
_entity_poly.pdbx_strand_id
1 'polypeptide(L)'
;MSPVSRTMFTTFILFAATLVSATSIGSRHNDHHDASSTPLPSAWYHTAEHPVHNLFKRGPTDGVEYAPVGSPTWASAFPQSSPDVAQLPQAWTDALRKAIDDGKIPDIPRTSAVPDTDPTYPAGIDPMDPNICSSTYKCRIPGDTWDAPDGVFGTGFDDTPTQPSIRLNQFLKDNNERTTHFMIGVNILQNPEIFLDIYNHGSDLAVHTYTHPAMTSLSNEEILGQLGWTMEIIHNSTGGRLPRYWRPPYGDYDMRVRAIAREVFGLEVILWNHDTMDWSLVNTGGTTPAAINASMTEWLTGSKSPGLIILEHDTSDAAVDAFISAYPHIKANGWQFVSQAELPNGAGAVYQNEDDQGNVTPNAVAAKVELPSSPTSSATSQPPLTLKAIPTSSSSSSSKPISATSAADSVPTGSVNVNNGGSSDLAQPLKVVLYSPMLLLLSLLA
;
A
#
# COMPACT_ATOMS: atom_id res chain seq x y z
N MET A 1 3.98 -85.17 56.54
CA MET A 1 5.40 -85.00 56.88
C MET A 1 5.87 -83.71 56.25
N SER A 2 6.56 -82.85 57.00
CA SER A 2 7.41 -81.75 56.48
C SER A 2 8.77 -82.33 56.04
N PRO A 3 9.78 -81.59 55.50
CA PRO A 3 9.90 -80.12 55.47
C PRO A 3 10.63 -79.48 54.23
N VAL A 4 10.97 -78.18 54.33
CA VAL A 4 12.05 -77.44 53.61
C VAL A 4 11.85 -77.15 52.09
N SER A 5 12.34 -76.05 51.49
CA SER A 5 12.53 -74.62 51.89
C SER A 5 13.07 -73.82 50.67
N ARG A 6 12.98 -72.47 50.74
CA ARG A 6 13.69 -71.44 49.92
C ARG A 6 13.28 -71.22 48.45
N THR A 7 13.52 -70.06 47.81
CA THR A 7 13.38 -68.62 48.19
C THR A 7 13.44 -67.77 46.90
N MET A 8 12.62 -66.70 46.79
CA MET A 8 12.88 -65.38 46.15
C MET A 8 11.76 -64.84 45.23
N PHE A 9 11.70 -63.50 45.16
CA PHE A 9 10.73 -62.67 44.42
C PHE A 9 11.17 -62.43 42.98
N THR A 10 10.20 -62.35 42.05
CA THR A 10 10.07 -61.21 41.12
C THR A 10 8.59 -61.00 40.77
N THR A 11 8.18 -59.76 40.50
CA THR A 11 6.77 -59.36 40.26
C THR A 11 6.28 -59.71 38.85
N PHE A 12 5.05 -60.21 38.73
CA PHE A 12 4.29 -60.32 37.47
C PHE A 12 3.18 -59.27 37.43
N ILE A 13 2.97 -58.62 36.28
CA ILE A 13 1.75 -57.86 35.95
C ILE A 13 1.28 -58.32 34.56
N LEU A 14 -0.03 -58.41 34.37
CA LEU A 14 -0.67 -59.09 33.23
C LEU A 14 -0.51 -58.34 31.90
N PHE A 15 -0.27 -59.13 30.84
CA PHE A 15 -0.71 -58.78 29.49
C PHE A 15 -2.18 -59.19 29.32
N ALA A 16 -2.96 -58.34 28.63
CA ALA A 16 -4.28 -58.69 28.11
C ALA A 16 -4.21 -58.74 26.57
N ALA A 17 -4.92 -59.68 25.95
CA ALA A 17 -4.85 -59.94 24.51
C ALA A 17 -6.06 -59.35 23.76
N THR A 18 -5.82 -58.91 22.52
CA THR A 18 -6.85 -58.58 21.52
C THR A 18 -6.58 -59.36 20.23
N LEU A 19 -7.63 -59.81 19.55
CA LEU A 19 -7.53 -60.62 18.34
C LEU A 19 -7.40 -59.79 17.06
N VAL A 20 -6.85 -60.42 16.03
CA VAL A 20 -6.57 -59.85 14.70
C VAL A 20 -7.76 -60.01 13.75
N SER A 21 -7.94 -59.05 12.86
CA SER A 21 -8.51 -59.24 11.52
C SER A 21 -7.77 -58.33 10.53
N ALA A 22 -7.55 -58.78 9.30
CA ALA A 22 -6.51 -58.23 8.43
C ALA A 22 -7.03 -57.60 7.13
N THR A 23 -6.48 -56.43 6.82
CA THR A 23 -6.17 -55.86 5.49
C THR A 23 -7.08 -56.22 4.29
N SER A 24 -7.75 -55.20 3.76
CA SER A 24 -7.93 -55.03 2.30
C SER A 24 -6.98 -53.96 1.77
N ILE A 25 -6.55 -54.06 0.52
CA ILE A 25 -5.52 -53.19 -0.07
C ILE A 25 -6.16 -51.92 -0.65
N GLY A 26 -5.71 -50.74 -0.21
CA GLY A 26 -6.13 -49.46 -0.77
C GLY A 26 -5.53 -49.22 -2.17
N SER A 27 -6.37 -48.83 -3.13
CA SER A 27 -5.88 -48.32 -4.42
C SER A 27 -5.30 -46.93 -4.25
N ARG A 28 -4.20 -46.63 -4.96
CA ARG A 28 -3.59 -45.30 -4.96
C ARG A 28 -4.50 -44.31 -5.67
N HIS A 29 -4.89 -43.24 -4.98
CA HIS A 29 -4.95 -41.92 -5.61
C HIS A 29 -3.63 -41.21 -5.30
N ASN A 30 -3.12 -40.45 -6.27
CA ASN A 30 -2.02 -39.52 -6.01
C ASN A 30 -2.65 -38.26 -5.44
N ASP A 31 -2.60 -38.09 -4.13
CA ASP A 31 -2.84 -36.78 -3.53
C ASP A 31 -1.72 -35.85 -4.02
N HIS A 32 -2.10 -34.87 -4.84
CA HIS A 32 -1.19 -33.78 -5.17
C HIS A 32 -0.99 -32.99 -3.89
N HIS A 33 0.24 -32.97 -3.36
CA HIS A 33 0.59 -32.04 -2.30
C HIS A 33 0.43 -30.63 -2.84
N ASP A 34 -0.57 -29.92 -2.35
CA ASP A 34 -0.61 -28.46 -2.44
C ASP A 34 0.66 -27.92 -1.79
N ALA A 35 1.58 -27.45 -2.64
CA ALA A 35 2.68 -26.63 -2.18
C ALA A 35 2.05 -25.36 -1.60
N SER A 36 2.07 -25.22 -0.27
CA SER A 36 1.48 -24.08 0.43
C SER A 36 2.11 -22.77 -0.07
N SER A 37 1.44 -22.15 -1.05
CA SER A 37 1.74 -20.82 -1.54
C SER A 37 1.22 -19.81 -0.51
N THR A 38 1.75 -19.88 0.71
CA THR A 38 1.65 -18.80 1.68
C THR A 38 2.34 -17.61 1.00
N PRO A 39 1.63 -16.52 0.64
CA PRO A 39 2.28 -15.34 0.12
C PRO A 39 3.27 -14.86 1.19
N LEU A 40 4.48 -14.46 0.78
CA LEU A 40 5.35 -13.73 1.70
C LEU A 40 4.55 -12.55 2.27
N PRO A 41 4.56 -12.32 3.59
CA PRO A 41 3.73 -11.28 4.20
C PRO A 41 4.08 -9.94 3.55
N SER A 42 3.13 -9.34 2.84
CA SER A 42 3.36 -8.06 2.18
C SER A 42 3.67 -7.01 3.23
N ALA A 43 4.65 -6.16 2.94
CA ALA A 43 5.36 -5.39 3.94
C ALA A 43 4.47 -4.46 4.76
N TRP A 44 3.32 -4.07 4.19
CA TRP A 44 2.36 -3.12 4.73
C TRP A 44 1.52 -3.54 5.93
N TYR A 45 1.33 -4.83 6.25
CA TYR A 45 0.40 -5.23 7.34
C TYR A 45 1.07 -5.93 8.54
N HIS A 46 0.47 -5.76 9.72
CA HIS A 46 0.92 -6.41 10.94
C HIS A 46 0.62 -7.92 10.93
N THR A 47 1.61 -8.73 11.27
CA THR A 47 1.45 -10.19 11.49
C THR A 47 0.30 -10.49 12.47
N ALA A 48 -0.37 -11.64 12.31
CA ALA A 48 -1.58 -11.98 13.09
C ALA A 48 -1.36 -12.02 14.61
N GLU A 49 -0.12 -12.22 15.05
CA GLU A 49 0.33 -12.26 16.44
C GLU A 49 0.52 -10.86 17.05
N HIS A 50 0.54 -9.80 16.24
CA HIS A 50 0.81 -8.44 16.70
C HIS A 50 -0.33 -7.94 17.61
N PRO A 51 -0.05 -7.38 18.80
CA PRO A 51 -1.08 -7.09 19.80
C PRO A 51 -2.16 -6.10 19.34
N VAL A 52 -1.89 -5.28 18.31
CA VAL A 52 -2.87 -4.38 17.69
C VAL A 52 -4.15 -5.10 17.26
N HIS A 53 -4.08 -6.35 16.78
CA HIS A 53 -5.25 -7.11 16.35
C HIS A 53 -6.30 -7.28 17.46
N ASN A 54 -5.92 -7.15 18.74
CA ASN A 54 -6.86 -7.20 19.86
C ASN A 54 -7.72 -5.93 19.99
N LEU A 55 -7.34 -4.82 19.36
CA LEU A 55 -8.11 -3.57 19.31
C LEU A 55 -9.21 -3.58 18.24
N PHE A 56 -9.05 -4.42 17.21
CA PHE A 56 -9.93 -4.51 16.04
C PHE A 56 -10.89 -5.71 16.10
N LYS A 57 -10.60 -6.71 16.94
CA LYS A 57 -11.53 -7.79 17.28
C LYS A 57 -12.89 -7.25 17.76
N ARG A 58 -13.96 -7.86 17.26
CA ARG A 58 -15.37 -7.59 17.63
C ARG A 58 -16.04 -8.80 18.31
N GLY A 59 -15.28 -9.86 18.57
CA GLY A 59 -15.71 -11.09 19.25
C GLY A 59 -14.54 -11.89 19.85
N PRO A 60 -14.80 -13.07 20.47
CA PRO A 60 -13.76 -13.92 21.07
C PRO A 60 -12.73 -14.45 20.07
N THR A 61 -13.16 -14.58 18.81
CA THR A 61 -12.34 -14.72 17.61
C THR A 61 -12.70 -13.57 16.67
N ASP A 62 -11.78 -13.19 15.80
CA ASP A 62 -11.98 -12.28 14.67
C ASP A 62 -12.74 -12.92 13.50
N GLY A 63 -13.06 -14.22 13.57
CA GLY A 63 -13.86 -14.99 12.61
C GLY A 63 -15.30 -14.48 12.42
N VAL A 64 -15.39 -13.31 11.80
CA VAL A 64 -16.58 -12.57 11.39
C VAL A 64 -16.64 -12.63 9.86
N GLU A 65 -17.79 -12.97 9.31
CA GLU A 65 -18.06 -12.77 7.88
C GLU A 65 -18.27 -11.27 7.66
N TYR A 66 -17.23 -10.56 7.23
CA TYR A 66 -17.33 -9.13 6.92
C TYR A 66 -18.34 -8.92 5.78
N ALA A 67 -19.26 -7.96 5.96
CA ALA A 67 -20.24 -7.64 4.93
C ALA A 67 -19.53 -7.20 3.63
N PRO A 68 -20.03 -7.58 2.44
CA PRO A 68 -19.36 -7.29 1.18
C PRO A 68 -19.02 -5.81 1.03
N VAL A 69 -17.79 -5.51 0.64
CA VAL A 69 -17.26 -4.15 0.46
C VAL A 69 -18.13 -3.39 -0.53
N GLY A 70 -18.50 -2.15 -0.18
CA GLY A 70 -19.48 -1.34 -0.93
C GLY A 70 -20.97 -1.68 -0.70
N SER A 71 -21.30 -2.75 0.04
CA SER A 71 -22.71 -3.02 0.40
C SER A 71 -23.23 -2.00 1.42
N PRO A 72 -24.56 -1.74 1.48
CA PRO A 72 -25.14 -0.84 2.48
C PRO A 72 -24.84 -1.27 3.93
N THR A 73 -24.78 -2.58 4.20
CA THR A 73 -24.43 -3.13 5.51
C THR A 73 -22.99 -2.80 5.87
N TRP A 74 -22.04 -3.02 4.95
CA TRP A 74 -20.64 -2.62 5.13
C TRP A 74 -20.52 -1.11 5.34
N ALA A 75 -21.11 -0.30 4.46
CA ALA A 75 -21.03 1.16 4.54
C ALA A 75 -21.60 1.72 5.86
N SER A 76 -22.66 1.10 6.40
CA SER A 76 -23.29 1.50 7.66
C SER A 76 -22.45 1.22 8.92
N ALA A 77 -21.36 0.45 8.81
CA ALA A 77 -20.46 0.13 9.93
C ALA A 77 -19.44 1.24 10.24
N PHE A 78 -19.32 2.26 9.38
CA PHE A 78 -18.28 3.29 9.45
C PHE A 78 -18.86 4.72 9.54
N PRO A 79 -18.14 5.69 10.14
CA PRO A 79 -18.55 7.10 10.12
C PRO A 79 -18.67 7.63 8.69
N GLN A 80 -19.74 8.35 8.38
CA GLN A 80 -19.96 8.95 7.05
C GLN A 80 -19.25 10.31 6.88
N SER A 81 -18.51 10.75 7.90
CA SER A 81 -17.82 12.03 8.04
C SER A 81 -16.72 11.90 9.10
N SER A 82 -16.18 13.01 9.64
CA SER A 82 -15.17 12.96 10.71
C SER A 82 -15.68 12.15 11.92
N PRO A 83 -14.88 11.24 12.51
CA PRO A 83 -15.34 10.38 13.60
C PRO A 83 -15.81 11.14 14.84
N ASP A 84 -16.94 10.71 15.41
CA ASP A 84 -17.41 11.18 16.72
C ASP A 84 -16.57 10.54 17.83
N VAL A 85 -15.88 11.37 18.62
CA VAL A 85 -15.06 10.94 19.77
C VAL A 85 -15.88 10.20 20.84
N ALA A 86 -17.19 10.44 20.93
CA ALA A 86 -18.08 9.72 21.85
C ALA A 86 -18.47 8.31 21.36
N GLN A 87 -18.14 7.96 20.11
CA GLN A 87 -18.47 6.67 19.47
C GLN A 87 -17.23 5.81 19.17
N LEU A 88 -16.07 6.18 19.71
CA LEU A 88 -14.83 5.41 19.53
C LEU A 88 -14.91 4.06 20.29
N PRO A 89 -14.49 2.94 19.67
CA PRO A 89 -14.39 1.64 20.33
C PRO A 89 -13.63 1.72 21.66
N GLN A 90 -14.23 1.18 22.73
CA GLN A 90 -13.69 1.22 24.09
C GLN A 90 -12.25 0.69 24.19
N ALA A 91 -11.91 -0.34 23.40
CA ALA A 91 -10.55 -0.88 23.34
C ALA A 91 -9.50 0.17 22.89
N TRP A 92 -9.86 1.08 21.98
CA TRP A 92 -8.97 2.13 21.49
C TRP A 92 -8.78 3.21 22.55
N THR A 93 -9.85 3.64 23.22
CA THR A 93 -9.78 4.69 24.25
C THR A 93 -9.15 4.19 25.55
N ASP A 94 -9.29 2.91 25.87
CA ASP A 94 -8.56 2.26 26.98
C ASP A 94 -7.06 2.10 26.66
N ALA A 95 -6.70 1.74 25.43
CA ALA A 95 -5.30 1.68 25.01
C ALA A 95 -4.63 3.07 25.00
N LEU A 96 -5.32 4.10 24.51
CA LEU A 96 -4.86 5.49 24.59
C LEU A 96 -4.66 5.93 26.05
N ARG A 97 -5.65 5.71 26.92
CA ARG A 97 -5.55 6.05 28.34
C ARG A 97 -4.37 5.34 29.00
N LYS A 98 -4.17 4.05 28.73
CA LYS A 98 -3.03 3.30 29.24
C LYS A 98 -1.69 3.85 28.75
N ALA A 99 -1.60 4.31 27.50
CA ALA A 99 -0.38 4.95 26.99
C ALA A 99 -0.10 6.31 27.67
N ILE A 100 -1.15 7.07 28.01
CA ILE A 100 -1.04 8.30 28.81
C ILE A 100 -0.61 7.97 30.25
N ASP A 101 -1.26 7.00 30.91
CA ASP A 101 -0.94 6.55 32.28
C ASP A 101 0.49 5.97 32.40
N ASP A 102 0.98 5.29 31.35
CA ASP A 102 2.37 4.81 31.23
C ASP A 102 3.39 5.95 31.00
N GLY A 103 2.94 7.20 30.79
CA GLY A 103 3.80 8.35 30.50
C GLY A 103 4.38 8.36 29.08
N LYS A 104 3.77 7.63 28.13
CA LYS A 104 4.27 7.45 26.76
C LYS A 104 3.80 8.49 25.76
N ILE A 105 2.69 9.18 26.04
CA ILE A 105 2.13 10.24 25.19
C ILE A 105 2.56 11.61 25.75
N PRO A 106 3.43 12.37 25.06
CA PRO A 106 3.80 13.72 25.49
C PRO A 106 2.59 14.69 25.58
N ASP A 107 2.58 15.54 26.59
CA ASP A 107 1.61 16.63 26.73
C ASP A 107 2.07 17.85 25.91
N ILE A 108 1.81 17.80 24.60
CA ILE A 108 2.14 18.88 23.65
C ILE A 108 0.89 19.77 23.43
N PRO A 109 0.98 21.09 23.65
CA PRO A 109 -0.09 22.02 23.34
C PRO A 109 -0.47 21.97 21.85
N ARG A 110 -1.77 21.77 21.57
CA ARG A 110 -2.31 21.72 20.20
C ARG A 110 -2.01 23.00 19.42
N THR A 111 -1.73 22.85 18.14
CA THR A 111 -1.54 23.97 17.21
C THR A 111 -2.87 24.63 16.86
N SER A 112 -2.81 25.87 16.37
CA SER A 112 -3.92 26.46 15.60
C SER A 112 -3.70 26.18 14.12
N ALA A 113 -4.60 25.41 13.51
CA ALA A 113 -4.70 25.28 12.06
C ALA A 113 -5.61 26.38 11.48
N VAL A 114 -5.16 27.03 10.41
CA VAL A 114 -5.96 27.92 9.56
C VAL A 114 -5.88 27.35 8.14
N PRO A 115 -6.97 27.32 7.35
CA PRO A 115 -6.95 26.79 6.00
C PRO A 115 -5.80 27.36 5.15
N ASP A 116 -5.21 26.50 4.33
CA ASP A 116 -4.12 26.83 3.39
C ASP A 116 -2.84 27.40 4.06
N THR A 117 -2.59 27.08 5.34
CA THR A 117 -1.38 27.51 6.09
C THR A 117 -0.83 26.43 7.02
N ASP A 118 0.48 26.48 7.29
CA ASP A 118 1.17 25.60 8.23
C ASP A 118 0.62 25.75 9.68
N PRO A 119 0.32 24.64 10.39
CA PRO A 119 -0.15 24.68 11.77
C PRO A 119 0.81 25.41 12.71
N THR A 120 0.29 26.42 13.40
CA THR A 120 1.08 27.32 14.25
C THR A 120 0.99 26.92 15.72
N TYR A 121 2.15 26.78 16.38
CA TYR A 121 2.23 26.45 17.81
C TYR A 121 1.96 27.66 18.72
N PRO A 122 1.48 27.44 19.97
CA PRO A 122 1.38 28.49 20.97
C PRO A 122 2.73 29.19 21.25
N ALA A 123 2.68 30.48 21.57
CA ALA A 123 3.87 31.30 21.78
C ALA A 123 4.78 30.76 22.89
N GLY A 124 6.06 30.54 22.56
CA GLY A 124 7.06 29.99 23.48
C GLY A 124 7.39 28.51 23.26
N ILE A 125 6.65 27.81 22.39
CA ILE A 125 7.02 26.47 21.91
C ILE A 125 7.95 26.60 20.70
N ASP A 126 9.07 25.87 20.69
CA ASP A 126 9.93 25.70 19.52
C ASP A 126 9.53 24.40 18.79
N PRO A 127 9.05 24.46 17.53
CA PRO A 127 8.68 23.26 16.76
C PRO A 127 9.89 22.37 16.42
N MET A 128 11.12 22.86 16.55
CA MET A 128 12.36 22.12 16.31
C MET A 128 12.99 21.55 17.59
N ASP A 129 12.40 21.78 18.77
CA ASP A 129 12.83 21.10 20.00
C ASP A 129 12.63 19.58 19.85
N PRO A 130 13.61 18.72 20.16
CA PRO A 130 13.49 17.26 19.97
C PRO A 130 12.32 16.58 20.72
N ASN A 131 11.75 17.23 21.74
CA ASN A 131 10.57 16.74 22.47
C ASN A 131 9.24 17.12 21.79
N ILE A 132 9.27 18.09 20.85
CA ILE A 132 8.14 18.51 20.02
C ILE A 132 8.27 17.88 18.62
N CYS A 133 9.41 18.12 17.98
CA CYS A 133 9.84 17.69 16.65
C CYS A 133 8.72 17.66 15.59
N SER A 134 8.30 18.85 15.17
CA SER A 134 7.26 19.04 14.17
C SER A 134 7.77 18.77 12.75
N SER A 135 7.18 17.79 12.08
CA SER A 135 7.55 17.42 10.70
C SER A 135 7.16 18.49 9.67
N THR A 136 6.17 19.33 9.97
CA THR A 136 5.80 20.53 9.17
C THR A 136 7.02 21.43 8.97
N TYR A 137 7.78 21.67 10.05
CA TYR A 137 9.01 22.47 10.09
C TYR A 137 10.26 21.65 9.68
N LYS A 138 10.05 20.44 9.15
CA LYS A 138 11.06 19.48 8.69
C LYS A 138 12.03 19.01 9.79
N CYS A 139 11.58 18.99 11.06
CA CYS A 139 12.28 18.22 12.09
C CYS A 139 12.24 16.73 11.76
N ARG A 140 13.39 16.05 11.81
CA ARG A 140 13.52 14.60 11.55
C ARG A 140 13.94 13.88 12.84
N ILE A 141 13.22 12.84 13.22
CA ILE A 141 13.47 12.03 14.43
C ILE A 141 13.79 10.56 14.05
N PRO A 142 14.66 9.84 14.78
CA PRO A 142 14.93 8.43 14.49
C PRO A 142 13.68 7.54 14.54
N GLY A 143 13.60 6.62 13.59
CA GLY A 143 12.47 5.68 13.41
C GLY A 143 11.41 6.13 12.41
N ASP A 144 11.57 7.28 11.75
CA ASP A 144 10.67 7.74 10.68
C ASP A 144 11.35 7.63 9.31
N THR A 145 10.58 7.23 8.31
CA THR A 145 11.09 6.99 6.95
C THR A 145 10.95 8.27 6.13
N TRP A 146 12.02 9.07 6.09
CA TRP A 146 12.11 10.30 5.29
C TRP A 146 12.81 10.11 3.95
N ASP A 147 13.71 9.14 3.88
CA ASP A 147 14.64 8.91 2.77
C ASP A 147 14.65 7.41 2.43
N ALA A 148 14.83 7.06 1.16
CA ALA A 148 15.02 5.66 0.75
C ALA A 148 16.53 5.29 0.78
N PRO A 149 16.89 3.99 0.79
CA PRO A 149 18.28 3.57 0.65
C PRO A 149 18.89 4.04 -0.69
N ASP A 150 20.22 4.17 -0.75
CA ASP A 150 20.92 4.68 -1.94
C ASP A 150 20.52 3.92 -3.23
N GLY A 151 20.11 4.67 -4.26
CA GLY A 151 19.67 4.14 -5.56
C GLY A 151 18.25 3.57 -5.61
N VAL A 152 17.50 3.61 -4.50
CA VAL A 152 16.10 3.19 -4.41
C VAL A 152 15.16 4.38 -4.69
N PHE A 153 14.07 4.12 -5.42
CA PHE A 153 12.92 4.98 -5.57
C PHE A 153 11.74 4.35 -4.82
N GLY A 154 11.37 4.93 -3.69
CA GLY A 154 10.17 4.53 -2.95
C GLY A 154 8.94 5.18 -3.56
N THR A 155 8.10 4.40 -4.25
CA THR A 155 6.82 4.86 -4.77
C THR A 155 5.68 4.76 -3.75
N GLY A 156 4.84 5.79 -3.70
CA GLY A 156 3.63 5.81 -2.89
C GLY A 156 2.79 7.06 -3.17
N PHE A 157 1.47 6.90 -3.16
CA PHE A 157 0.51 7.94 -3.52
C PHE A 157 -0.46 8.24 -2.39
N ASP A 158 -0.70 9.52 -2.16
CA ASP A 158 -1.60 10.04 -1.12
C ASP A 158 -3.04 10.27 -1.64
N ASP A 159 -3.96 10.58 -0.71
CA ASP A 159 -5.40 10.85 -0.90
C ASP A 159 -6.27 9.77 -1.55
N THR A 160 -5.66 8.69 -2.00
CA THR A 160 -6.28 7.50 -2.61
C THR A 160 -7.35 6.83 -1.69
N PRO A 161 -8.37 6.12 -2.22
CA PRO A 161 -8.71 5.91 -3.63
C PRO A 161 -9.66 6.98 -4.17
N THR A 162 -9.30 7.51 -5.33
CA THR A 162 -10.00 8.56 -6.09
C THR A 162 -10.33 8.04 -7.52
N GLN A 163 -10.95 8.86 -8.37
CA GLN A 163 -11.26 8.42 -9.75
C GLN A 163 -10.01 8.22 -10.63
N PRO A 164 -8.99 9.10 -10.63
CA PRO A 164 -7.77 8.85 -11.41
C PRO A 164 -6.90 7.70 -10.87
N SER A 165 -7.11 7.21 -9.63
CA SER A 165 -6.52 5.96 -9.15
C SER A 165 -6.77 4.78 -10.10
N ILE A 166 -7.90 4.74 -10.80
CA ILE A 166 -8.20 3.70 -11.80
C ILE A 166 -7.13 3.69 -12.89
N ARG A 167 -6.75 4.88 -13.38
CA ARG A 167 -5.77 5.06 -14.44
C ARG A 167 -4.34 4.76 -13.96
N LEU A 168 -4.01 5.19 -12.74
CA LEU A 168 -2.75 4.86 -12.07
C LEU A 168 -2.61 3.34 -11.87
N ASN A 169 -3.63 2.68 -11.29
CA ASN A 169 -3.59 1.25 -11.02
C ASN A 169 -3.53 0.42 -12.32
N GLN A 170 -4.21 0.86 -13.39
CA GLN A 170 -4.06 0.26 -14.73
C GLN A 170 -2.63 0.40 -15.27
N PHE A 171 -2.01 1.58 -15.16
CA PHE A 171 -0.61 1.77 -15.57
C PHE A 171 0.36 0.89 -14.77
N LEU A 172 0.16 0.76 -13.46
CA LEU A 172 0.98 -0.11 -12.60
C LEU A 172 0.84 -1.58 -13.00
N LYS A 173 -0.39 -2.07 -13.26
CA LYS A 173 -0.66 -3.41 -13.80
C LYS A 173 0.07 -3.66 -15.13
N ASP A 174 -0.04 -2.73 -16.07
CA ASP A 174 0.55 -2.86 -17.42
C ASP A 174 2.09 -2.87 -17.40
N ASN A 175 2.71 -2.36 -16.35
CA ASN A 175 4.16 -2.41 -16.13
C ASN A 175 4.61 -3.51 -15.16
N ASN A 176 3.68 -4.26 -14.55
CA ASN A 176 3.94 -5.22 -13.46
C ASN A 176 4.67 -4.55 -12.26
N GLU A 177 4.19 -3.37 -11.86
CA GLU A 177 4.75 -2.56 -10.77
C GLU A 177 3.75 -2.45 -9.60
N ARG A 178 4.27 -2.22 -8.38
CA ARG A 178 3.45 -2.04 -7.16
C ARG A 178 3.87 -0.78 -6.41
N THR A 179 2.93 -0.18 -5.67
CA THR A 179 3.17 1.04 -4.91
C THR A 179 2.47 1.01 -3.54
N THR A 180 2.80 1.94 -2.65
CA THR A 180 2.01 2.17 -1.42
C THR A 180 0.88 3.15 -1.69
N HIS A 181 -0.35 2.76 -1.39
CA HIS A 181 -1.49 3.68 -1.38
C HIS A 181 -1.75 4.16 0.06
N PHE A 182 -1.53 5.44 0.33
CA PHE A 182 -1.85 6.07 1.62
C PHE A 182 -3.32 6.47 1.62
N MET A 183 -4.16 5.59 2.14
CA MET A 183 -5.60 5.64 1.96
C MET A 183 -6.31 6.59 2.94
N ILE A 184 -7.19 7.45 2.44
CA ILE A 184 -8.18 8.17 3.25
C ILE A 184 -9.39 7.28 3.53
N GLY A 185 -9.79 7.19 4.79
CA GLY A 185 -10.90 6.33 5.24
C GLY A 185 -12.24 6.62 4.55
N VAL A 186 -12.67 7.88 4.45
CA VAL A 186 -13.90 8.21 3.70
C VAL A 186 -13.78 8.00 2.19
N ASN A 187 -12.58 8.02 1.63
CA ASN A 187 -12.39 7.79 0.19
C ASN A 187 -12.54 6.29 -0.14
N ILE A 188 -12.10 5.38 0.75
CA ILE A 188 -12.44 3.94 0.68
C ILE A 188 -13.97 3.75 0.74
N LEU A 189 -14.63 4.42 1.69
CA LEU A 189 -16.09 4.34 1.87
C LEU A 189 -16.87 4.81 0.63
N GLN A 190 -16.37 5.84 -0.07
CA GLN A 190 -17.01 6.42 -1.26
C GLN A 190 -16.64 5.70 -2.57
N ASN A 191 -15.44 5.14 -2.68
CA ASN A 191 -14.93 4.48 -3.89
C ASN A 191 -14.56 2.99 -3.63
N PRO A 192 -15.49 2.15 -3.10
CA PRO A 192 -15.19 0.78 -2.68
C PRO A 192 -14.72 -0.13 -3.82
N GLU A 193 -15.21 0.06 -5.04
CA GLU A 193 -14.78 -0.71 -6.22
C GLU A 193 -13.33 -0.40 -6.61
N ILE A 194 -12.91 0.86 -6.48
CA ILE A 194 -11.54 1.31 -6.77
C ILE A 194 -10.57 0.81 -5.69
N PHE A 195 -10.99 0.87 -4.41
CA PHE A 195 -10.26 0.24 -3.31
C PHE A 195 -10.00 -1.25 -3.56
N LEU A 196 -11.04 -1.99 -3.95
CA LEU A 196 -10.92 -3.42 -4.27
C LEU A 196 -10.00 -3.65 -5.47
N ASP A 197 -10.02 -2.81 -6.50
CA ASP A 197 -9.15 -2.96 -7.67
C ASP A 197 -7.65 -2.75 -7.33
N ILE A 198 -7.35 -1.80 -6.43
CA ILE A 198 -5.99 -1.57 -5.90
C ILE A 198 -5.55 -2.75 -5.02
N TYR A 199 -6.41 -3.20 -4.10
CA TYR A 199 -6.10 -4.30 -3.20
C TYR A 199 -5.94 -5.64 -3.95
N ASN A 200 -6.80 -5.94 -4.92
CA ASN A 200 -6.74 -7.18 -5.72
C ASN A 200 -5.58 -7.19 -6.73
N HIS A 201 -5.05 -6.02 -7.11
CA HIS A 201 -3.77 -5.94 -7.82
C HIS A 201 -2.58 -6.33 -6.91
N GLY A 202 -2.72 -6.18 -5.60
CA GLY A 202 -1.69 -6.55 -4.62
C GLY A 202 -0.70 -5.42 -4.31
N SER A 203 -1.09 -4.16 -4.56
CA SER A 203 -0.41 -2.97 -4.02
C SER A 203 -0.46 -2.94 -2.47
N ASP A 204 0.47 -2.21 -1.88
CA ASP A 204 0.60 -2.06 -0.43
C ASP A 204 -0.33 -0.94 0.08
N LEU A 205 -0.92 -1.11 1.28
CA LEU A 205 -1.91 -0.18 1.83
C LEU A 205 -1.40 0.48 3.13
N ALA A 206 -1.50 1.79 3.21
CA ALA A 206 -1.13 2.60 4.38
C ALA A 206 -2.27 3.53 4.82
N VAL A 207 -2.18 4.09 6.02
CA VAL A 207 -3.20 5.01 6.58
C VAL A 207 -2.87 6.47 6.23
N HIS A 208 -3.85 7.22 5.74
CA HIS A 208 -3.77 8.68 5.55
C HIS A 208 -4.89 9.42 6.29
N THR A 209 -5.20 8.95 7.50
CA THR A 209 -6.33 9.40 8.34
C THR A 209 -7.71 9.12 7.74
N TYR A 210 -8.78 9.51 8.45
CA TYR A 210 -10.16 9.22 8.03
C TYR A 210 -10.74 10.32 7.15
N THR A 211 -10.38 11.59 7.41
CA THR A 211 -10.88 12.77 6.67
C THR A 211 -9.83 13.87 6.44
N HIS A 212 -8.54 13.52 6.37
CA HIS A 212 -7.43 14.43 6.07
C HIS A 212 -7.35 15.76 6.89
N PRO A 213 -7.42 15.75 8.24
CA PRO A 213 -7.23 16.94 9.06
C PRO A 213 -5.75 17.20 9.42
N ALA A 214 -5.41 18.45 9.74
CA ALA A 214 -4.12 18.81 10.37
C ALA A 214 -4.05 18.24 11.81
N MET A 215 -3.29 17.15 11.98
CA MET A 215 -3.31 16.29 13.17
C MET A 215 -2.77 16.98 14.44
N THR A 216 -1.85 17.94 14.35
CA THR A 216 -1.32 18.64 15.53
C THR A 216 -2.36 19.57 16.19
N SER A 217 -3.40 19.96 15.45
CA SER A 217 -4.51 20.77 15.96
C SER A 217 -5.57 19.97 16.74
N LEU A 218 -5.54 18.63 16.61
CA LEU A 218 -6.52 17.71 17.17
C LEU A 218 -6.21 17.30 18.61
N SER A 219 -7.25 16.96 19.36
CA SER A 219 -7.14 16.23 20.64
C SER A 219 -6.71 14.78 20.42
N ASN A 220 -6.33 14.10 21.50
CA ASN A 220 -5.79 12.74 21.43
C ASN A 220 -6.85 11.74 20.96
N GLU A 221 -8.11 11.95 21.35
CA GLU A 221 -9.27 11.18 20.93
C GLU A 221 -9.65 11.43 19.47
N GLU A 222 -9.54 12.67 18.98
CA GLU A 222 -9.73 13.00 17.56
C GLU A 222 -8.65 12.32 16.68
N ILE A 223 -7.38 12.35 17.10
CA ILE A 223 -6.27 11.61 16.46
C ILE A 223 -6.54 10.10 16.45
N LEU A 224 -6.94 9.56 17.60
CA LEU A 224 -7.27 8.14 17.78
C LEU A 224 -8.37 7.67 16.82
N GLY A 225 -9.43 8.48 16.66
CA GLY A 225 -10.50 8.20 15.71
C GLY A 225 -10.05 8.27 14.25
N GLN A 226 -9.28 9.30 13.90
CA GLN A 226 -8.77 9.52 12.54
C GLN A 226 -7.84 8.39 12.06
N LEU A 227 -7.03 7.80 12.94
CA LEU A 227 -6.20 6.65 12.59
C LEU A 227 -6.98 5.32 12.67
N GLY A 228 -7.70 5.10 13.78
CA GLY A 228 -8.38 3.83 14.07
C GLY A 228 -9.47 3.48 13.07
N TRP A 229 -10.31 4.42 12.65
CA TRP A 229 -11.38 4.13 11.68
C TRP A 229 -10.85 3.83 10.27
N THR A 230 -9.69 4.38 9.90
CA THR A 230 -9.03 4.05 8.62
C THR A 230 -8.42 2.65 8.67
N MET A 231 -7.86 2.25 9.81
CA MET A 231 -7.44 0.87 10.03
C MET A 231 -8.62 -0.10 10.05
N GLU A 232 -9.75 0.25 10.67
CA GLU A 232 -10.97 -0.58 10.72
C GLU A 232 -11.55 -0.84 9.32
N ILE A 233 -11.67 0.20 8.48
CA ILE A 233 -12.24 0.03 7.13
C ILE A 233 -11.29 -0.78 6.23
N ILE A 234 -9.98 -0.65 6.38
CA ILE A 234 -9.01 -1.52 5.67
C ILE A 234 -9.09 -2.96 6.21
N HIS A 235 -9.11 -3.17 7.53
CA HIS A 235 -9.20 -4.49 8.18
C HIS A 235 -10.45 -5.26 7.73
N ASN A 236 -11.62 -4.63 7.81
CA ASN A 236 -12.89 -5.23 7.42
C ASN A 236 -12.97 -5.48 5.91
N SER A 237 -12.31 -4.66 5.08
CA SER A 237 -12.38 -4.77 3.61
C SER A 237 -11.31 -5.67 2.99
N THR A 238 -10.29 -6.07 3.75
CA THR A 238 -9.17 -6.92 3.29
C THR A 238 -9.11 -8.28 3.97
N GLY A 239 -10.15 -8.65 4.75
CA GLY A 239 -10.21 -9.91 5.47
C GLY A 239 -9.18 -10.00 6.60
N GLY A 240 -9.12 -8.96 7.44
CA GLY A 240 -8.39 -8.96 8.72
C GLY A 240 -7.04 -8.24 8.75
N ARG A 241 -6.55 -7.67 7.65
CA ARG A 241 -5.20 -7.07 7.60
C ARG A 241 -5.19 -5.65 8.18
N LEU A 242 -4.28 -5.37 9.12
CA LEU A 242 -4.11 -4.05 9.73
C LEU A 242 -2.83 -3.37 9.22
N PRO A 243 -2.89 -2.16 8.65
CA PRO A 243 -1.71 -1.42 8.20
C PRO A 243 -0.68 -1.20 9.30
N ARG A 244 0.60 -1.25 8.92
CA ARG A 244 1.77 -0.87 9.72
C ARG A 244 2.20 0.57 9.53
N TYR A 245 1.85 1.17 8.41
CA TYR A 245 2.39 2.45 8.00
C TYR A 245 1.30 3.50 7.88
N TRP A 246 1.69 4.74 8.18
CA TRP A 246 0.85 5.90 7.95
C TRP A 246 1.68 7.10 7.51
N ARG A 247 0.99 8.06 6.89
CA ARG A 247 1.52 9.37 6.55
C ARG A 247 0.54 10.42 7.09
N PRO A 248 1.02 11.45 7.81
CA PRO A 248 0.15 12.55 8.23
C PRO A 248 -0.24 13.44 7.03
N PRO A 249 -1.52 13.82 6.92
CA PRO A 249 -1.97 14.95 6.10
C PRO A 249 -1.05 16.16 6.23
N TYR A 250 -0.75 16.82 5.11
CA TYR A 250 0.13 18.00 5.03
C TYR A 250 1.58 17.79 5.55
N GLY A 251 1.94 16.57 5.94
CA GLY A 251 3.18 16.31 6.68
C GLY A 251 3.12 16.80 8.13
N ASP A 252 1.93 16.99 8.70
CA ASP A 252 1.69 17.55 10.03
C ASP A 252 1.63 16.48 11.13
N TYR A 253 2.73 16.26 11.83
CA TYR A 253 2.76 15.50 13.09
C TYR A 253 3.66 16.21 14.14
N ASP A 254 3.34 16.00 15.41
CA ASP A 254 4.20 16.30 16.58
C ASP A 254 4.50 15.00 17.36
N MET A 255 5.47 15.01 18.28
CA MET A 255 5.84 13.82 19.04
C MET A 255 4.68 13.20 19.87
N ARG A 256 3.57 13.91 20.09
CA ARG A 256 2.32 13.40 20.70
C ARG A 256 1.44 12.68 19.67
N VAL A 257 1.21 13.26 18.49
CA VAL A 257 0.54 12.61 17.36
C VAL A 257 1.26 11.30 17.00
N ARG A 258 2.60 11.36 16.86
CA ARG A 258 3.45 10.20 16.58
C ARG A 258 3.39 9.15 17.68
N ALA A 259 3.41 9.55 18.95
CA ALA A 259 3.27 8.63 20.07
C ALA A 259 1.91 7.93 20.07
N ILE A 260 0.80 8.62 19.77
CA ILE A 260 -0.53 8.00 19.69
C ILE A 260 -0.58 6.96 18.55
N ALA A 261 -0.10 7.32 17.36
CA ALA A 261 -0.05 6.41 16.22
C ALA A 261 0.75 5.14 16.52
N ARG A 262 1.93 5.29 17.15
CA ARG A 262 2.86 4.20 17.41
C ARG A 262 2.51 3.36 18.64
N GLU A 263 2.18 3.98 19.76
CA GLU A 263 1.98 3.27 21.04
C GLU A 263 0.57 2.66 21.18
N VAL A 264 -0.44 3.20 20.47
CA VAL A 264 -1.79 2.61 20.44
C VAL A 264 -1.94 1.63 19.27
N PHE A 265 -1.55 2.03 18.06
CA PHE A 265 -1.82 1.26 16.85
C PHE A 265 -0.60 0.54 16.26
N GLY A 266 0.62 0.83 16.71
CA GLY A 266 1.83 0.25 16.13
C GLY A 266 2.26 0.88 14.80
N LEU A 267 1.67 2.02 14.42
CA LEU A 267 1.90 2.66 13.12
C LEU A 267 3.26 3.37 13.06
N GLU A 268 4.02 3.10 12.00
CA GLU A 268 5.32 3.69 11.67
C GLU A 268 5.14 4.80 10.60
N VAL A 269 5.86 5.91 10.75
CA VAL A 269 5.70 7.11 9.89
C VAL A 269 6.50 6.98 8.59
N ILE A 270 5.86 7.27 7.46
CA ILE A 270 6.53 7.49 6.16
C ILE A 270 6.22 8.92 5.67
N LEU A 271 7.27 9.70 5.47
CA LEU A 271 7.22 11.05 4.89
C LEU A 271 7.93 11.05 3.53
N TRP A 272 8.58 12.15 3.13
CA TRP A 272 9.20 12.34 1.82
C TRP A 272 10.43 13.25 1.92
N ASN A 273 11.34 13.14 0.94
CA ASN A 273 12.46 14.06 0.78
C ASN A 273 12.37 14.95 -0.46
N HIS A 274 11.45 14.66 -1.39
CA HIS A 274 11.08 15.53 -2.52
C HIS A 274 9.56 15.66 -2.63
N ASP A 275 9.07 16.78 -3.17
CA ASP A 275 7.66 17.12 -3.23
C ASP A 275 7.32 17.69 -4.61
N THR A 276 6.47 17.00 -5.37
CA THR A 276 6.09 17.44 -6.72
C THR A 276 5.26 18.73 -6.72
N MET A 277 4.64 19.08 -5.59
CA MET A 277 3.58 20.09 -5.47
C MET A 277 2.37 19.83 -6.38
N ASP A 278 2.16 18.60 -6.87
CA ASP A 278 1.12 18.21 -7.83
C ASP A 278 -0.31 18.51 -7.35
N TRP A 279 -0.58 18.37 -6.05
CA TRP A 279 -1.79 18.81 -5.37
C TRP A 279 -2.17 20.27 -5.68
N SER A 280 -1.19 21.13 -5.98
CA SER A 280 -1.40 22.54 -6.29
C SER A 280 -1.73 22.82 -7.76
N LEU A 281 -1.76 21.81 -8.65
CA LEU A 281 -2.08 21.97 -10.08
C LEU A 281 -3.44 22.65 -10.36
N VAL A 282 -4.39 22.52 -9.43
CA VAL A 282 -5.73 23.14 -9.52
C VAL A 282 -5.79 24.55 -8.93
N ASN A 283 -4.74 24.99 -8.23
CA ASN A 283 -4.71 26.25 -7.50
C ASN A 283 -4.20 27.40 -8.36
N THR A 284 -4.82 28.58 -8.21
CA THR A 284 -4.38 29.80 -8.93
C THR A 284 -3.01 30.24 -8.42
N GLY A 285 -1.97 30.03 -9.22
CA GLY A 285 -0.57 30.30 -8.83
C GLY A 285 0.16 29.10 -8.21
N GLY A 286 -0.42 27.90 -8.27
CA GLY A 286 0.27 26.65 -7.92
C GLY A 286 1.26 26.18 -8.99
N THR A 287 1.67 24.91 -8.91
CA THR A 287 2.61 24.29 -9.84
C THR A 287 2.03 24.13 -11.25
N THR A 288 2.86 23.68 -12.20
CA THR A 288 2.44 23.31 -13.56
C THR A 288 3.01 21.95 -13.95
N PRO A 289 2.40 21.20 -14.90
CA PRO A 289 2.94 19.91 -15.33
C PRO A 289 4.38 20.02 -15.89
N ALA A 290 4.72 21.16 -16.50
CA ALA A 290 6.08 21.44 -16.97
C ALA A 290 7.08 21.63 -15.81
N ALA A 291 6.65 22.24 -14.70
CA ALA A 291 7.47 22.37 -13.49
C ALA A 291 7.66 21.02 -12.79
N ILE A 292 6.59 20.22 -12.64
CA ILE A 292 6.69 18.86 -12.08
C ILE A 292 7.65 18.01 -12.92
N ASN A 293 7.48 18.00 -14.25
CA ASN A 293 8.35 17.22 -15.13
C ASN A 293 9.81 17.69 -15.08
N ALA A 294 10.07 18.99 -14.93
CA ALA A 294 11.43 19.51 -14.76
C ALA A 294 12.05 19.01 -13.44
N SER A 295 11.33 19.13 -12.32
CA SER A 295 11.77 18.64 -11.00
C SER A 295 12.01 17.12 -10.99
N MET A 296 11.06 16.34 -11.51
CA MET A 296 11.21 14.88 -11.63
C MET A 296 12.41 14.51 -12.52
N THR A 297 12.66 15.25 -13.60
CA THR A 297 13.86 15.04 -14.44
C THR A 297 15.15 15.33 -13.66
N GLU A 298 15.20 16.43 -12.91
CA GLU A 298 16.36 16.80 -12.08
C GLU A 298 16.66 15.73 -11.02
N TRP A 299 15.65 15.30 -10.26
CA TRP A 299 15.84 14.31 -9.19
C TRP A 299 16.19 12.93 -9.75
N LEU A 300 15.50 12.47 -10.80
CA LEU A 300 15.73 11.13 -11.38
C LEU A 300 17.04 11.02 -12.17
N THR A 301 17.66 12.12 -12.57
CA THR A 301 19.00 12.15 -13.22
C THR A 301 20.12 12.60 -12.28
N GLY A 302 19.80 12.99 -11.05
CA GLY A 302 20.70 13.58 -10.07
C GLY A 302 21.43 12.58 -9.17
N SER A 303 21.62 12.97 -7.90
CA SER A 303 22.23 12.09 -6.89
C SER A 303 21.33 10.90 -6.58
N LYS A 304 21.94 9.72 -6.42
CA LYS A 304 21.29 8.52 -5.89
C LYS A 304 21.46 8.32 -4.38
N SER A 305 22.12 9.26 -3.70
CA SER A 305 22.27 9.28 -2.25
C SER A 305 21.81 10.64 -1.70
N PRO A 306 20.84 10.67 -0.76
CA PRO A 306 19.99 9.54 -0.35
C PRO A 306 19.13 9.01 -1.51
N GLY A 307 18.44 7.87 -1.30
CA GLY A 307 17.38 7.42 -2.20
C GLY A 307 16.14 8.29 -2.13
N LEU A 308 15.33 8.25 -3.18
CA LEU A 308 14.18 9.13 -3.36
C LEU A 308 12.93 8.56 -2.67
N ILE A 309 12.25 9.41 -1.90
CA ILE A 309 10.84 9.28 -1.55
C ILE A 309 10.17 10.58 -1.95
N ILE A 310 9.34 10.53 -2.98
CA ILE A 310 8.67 11.69 -3.55
C ILE A 310 7.21 11.70 -3.09
N LEU A 311 6.68 12.87 -2.74
CA LEU A 311 5.25 13.07 -2.56
C LEU A 311 4.56 13.24 -3.92
N GLU A 312 3.61 12.34 -4.19
CA GLU A 312 2.78 12.26 -5.38
C GLU A 312 1.35 11.91 -4.93
N HIS A 313 0.32 12.41 -5.61
CA HIS A 313 -1.10 12.18 -5.30
C HIS A 313 -1.84 11.65 -6.52
N ASP A 314 -2.83 10.76 -6.34
CA ASP A 314 -3.67 10.29 -7.45
C ASP A 314 -4.95 11.13 -7.68
N THR A 315 -5.07 12.28 -7.01
CA THR A 315 -6.26 13.14 -6.98
C THR A 315 -6.63 13.81 -8.30
N SER A 316 -5.75 13.83 -9.29
CA SER A 316 -6.05 14.37 -10.63
C SER A 316 -5.35 13.59 -11.75
N ASP A 317 -5.99 13.51 -12.92
CA ASP A 317 -5.36 12.95 -14.14
C ASP A 317 -4.02 13.60 -14.47
N ALA A 318 -3.86 14.90 -14.18
CA ALA A 318 -2.63 15.66 -14.47
C ALA A 318 -1.47 15.31 -13.52
N ALA A 319 -1.76 14.90 -12.28
CA ALA A 319 -0.77 14.35 -11.36
C ALA A 319 -0.35 12.93 -11.79
N VAL A 320 -1.34 12.07 -12.11
CA VAL A 320 -1.09 10.72 -12.64
C VAL A 320 -0.31 10.77 -13.96
N ASP A 321 -0.61 11.71 -14.86
CA ASP A 321 0.17 11.95 -16.10
C ASP A 321 1.63 12.36 -15.82
N ALA A 322 1.90 13.09 -14.74
CA ALA A 322 3.26 13.49 -14.37
C ALA A 322 4.09 12.27 -13.92
N PHE A 323 3.53 11.40 -13.06
CA PHE A 323 4.18 10.14 -12.69
C PHE A 323 4.40 9.23 -13.91
N ILE A 324 3.37 9.03 -14.74
CA ILE A 324 3.45 8.20 -15.96
C ILE A 324 4.54 8.73 -16.92
N SER A 325 4.68 10.05 -17.04
CA SER A 325 5.73 10.70 -17.85
C SER A 325 7.12 10.55 -17.24
N ALA A 326 7.23 10.54 -15.90
CA ALA A 326 8.50 10.38 -15.19
C ALA A 326 8.99 8.92 -15.13
N TYR A 327 8.08 7.93 -15.10
CA TYR A 327 8.42 6.51 -14.94
C TYR A 327 9.50 5.98 -15.93
N PRO A 328 9.49 6.31 -17.24
CA PRO A 328 10.59 5.97 -18.15
C PRO A 328 11.96 6.48 -17.68
N HIS A 329 12.03 7.65 -17.04
CA HIS A 329 13.27 8.18 -16.46
C HIS A 329 13.68 7.44 -15.18
N ILE A 330 12.74 6.95 -14.37
CA ILE A 330 13.04 6.08 -13.21
C ILE A 330 13.78 4.82 -13.70
N LYS A 331 13.21 4.13 -14.69
CA LYS A 331 13.79 2.88 -15.22
C LYS A 331 15.08 3.13 -16.02
N ALA A 332 15.12 4.15 -16.88
CA ALA A 332 16.29 4.45 -17.72
C ALA A 332 17.52 4.90 -16.93
N ASN A 333 17.35 5.63 -15.82
CA ASN A 333 18.46 5.97 -14.93
C ASN A 333 18.83 4.81 -13.98
N GLY A 334 18.10 3.68 -13.99
CA GLY A 334 18.40 2.50 -13.19
C GLY A 334 18.17 2.71 -11.70
N TRP A 335 17.03 3.30 -11.32
CA TRP A 335 16.56 3.29 -9.93
C TRP A 335 15.90 1.95 -9.59
N GLN A 336 16.10 1.45 -8.37
CA GLN A 336 15.32 0.34 -7.85
C GLN A 336 13.95 0.86 -7.42
N PHE A 337 12.93 0.68 -8.25
CA PHE A 337 11.54 0.98 -7.92
C PHE A 337 11.02 -0.03 -6.88
N VAL A 338 10.51 0.45 -5.74
CA VAL A 338 9.92 -0.37 -4.67
C VAL A 338 8.73 0.35 -4.05
N SER A 339 7.83 -0.40 -3.41
CA SER A 339 6.77 0.21 -2.61
C SER A 339 7.38 0.87 -1.35
N GLN A 340 6.90 2.05 -0.97
CA GLN A 340 7.37 2.74 0.24
C GLN A 340 7.21 1.91 1.53
N ALA A 341 6.24 0.99 1.58
CA ALA A 341 6.04 0.08 2.70
C ALA A 341 7.11 -1.04 2.79
N GLU A 342 7.80 -1.35 1.69
CA GLU A 342 8.91 -2.30 1.65
C GLU A 342 10.20 -1.69 2.24
N LEU A 343 10.39 -0.37 2.15
CA LEU A 343 11.58 0.36 2.65
C LEU A 343 11.94 0.10 4.12
N PRO A 344 11.02 0.21 5.11
CA PRO A 344 11.39 0.27 6.52
C PRO A 344 11.81 -1.10 7.10
N ASN A 345 11.58 -2.18 6.34
CA ASN A 345 12.07 -3.51 6.68
C ASN A 345 13.53 -3.75 6.25
N GLY A 346 14.19 -2.76 5.62
CA GLY A 346 15.37 -3.02 4.80
C GLY A 346 16.45 -1.94 4.73
N ALA A 347 16.98 -1.49 5.87
CA ALA A 347 18.36 -1.00 5.91
C ALA A 347 19.36 -2.16 5.67
N GLY A 348 19.41 -2.66 4.43
CA GLY A 348 20.20 -3.81 4.00
C GLY A 348 19.41 -5.03 3.49
N ALA A 349 18.08 -5.00 3.45
CA ALA A 349 17.23 -6.10 2.96
C ALA A 349 16.76 -5.91 1.50
N VAL A 350 17.67 -5.48 0.62
CA VAL A 350 17.41 -5.55 -0.83
C VAL A 350 17.35 -7.02 -1.21
N TYR A 351 16.18 -7.50 -1.65
CA TYR A 351 16.05 -8.83 -2.22
C TYR A 351 16.71 -8.87 -3.60
N GLN A 352 18.03 -9.06 -3.60
CA GLN A 352 18.76 -9.46 -4.80
C GLN A 352 18.26 -10.84 -5.20
N ASN A 353 17.51 -10.92 -6.31
CA ASN A 353 17.51 -12.15 -7.09
C ASN A 353 18.95 -12.37 -7.54
N GLU A 354 19.58 -13.47 -7.10
CA GLU A 354 20.91 -13.85 -7.57
C GLU A 354 20.84 -14.09 -9.09
N ASP A 355 21.71 -13.44 -9.86
CA ASP A 355 21.87 -13.74 -11.28
C ASP A 355 22.52 -15.13 -11.43
N ASP A 356 21.97 -15.93 -12.35
CA ASP A 356 22.13 -17.39 -12.35
C ASP A 356 23.48 -17.83 -12.93
N GLN A 357 24.53 -17.76 -12.09
CA GLN A 357 25.90 -18.19 -12.39
C GLN A 357 26.46 -19.17 -11.32
N GLY A 358 25.59 -19.71 -10.45
CA GLY A 358 25.95 -20.62 -9.36
C GLY A 358 25.70 -22.09 -9.71
N ASN A 359 26.74 -22.80 -10.20
CA ASN A 359 26.59 -24.18 -10.69
C ASN A 359 26.04 -25.14 -9.60
N VAL A 360 24.86 -25.71 -9.82
CA VAL A 360 24.07 -26.43 -8.81
C VAL A 360 24.82 -27.64 -8.23
N THR A 361 25.03 -27.65 -6.91
CA THR A 361 25.51 -28.82 -6.16
C THR A 361 24.35 -29.45 -5.37
N PRO A 362 23.82 -30.62 -5.76
CA PRO A 362 22.74 -31.29 -5.03
C PRO A 362 23.23 -31.80 -3.67
N ASN A 363 22.87 -31.10 -2.59
CA ASN A 363 23.30 -31.48 -1.25
C ASN A 363 22.43 -32.63 -0.71
N ALA A 364 23.02 -33.81 -0.54
CA ALA A 364 22.28 -35.04 -0.29
C ALA A 364 21.75 -35.15 1.15
N VAL A 365 20.46 -35.50 1.30
CA VAL A 365 19.86 -35.78 2.60
C VAL A 365 20.47 -37.05 3.21
N ALA A 366 21.13 -36.91 4.35
CA ALA A 366 21.95 -37.96 4.96
C ALA A 366 21.12 -39.04 5.69
N ALA A 367 20.65 -40.06 4.96
CA ALA A 367 20.16 -41.30 5.55
C ALA A 367 21.32 -42.33 5.66
N LYS A 368 21.70 -42.70 6.89
CA LYS A 368 22.74 -43.72 7.12
C LYS A 368 22.21 -45.14 6.87
N VAL A 369 22.74 -45.79 5.84
CA VAL A 369 22.78 -47.26 5.69
C VAL A 369 24.20 -47.63 5.26
N GLU A 370 24.74 -48.76 5.75
CA GLU A 370 26.17 -49.06 5.74
C GLU A 370 26.50 -50.35 4.96
N LEU A 371 27.72 -50.41 4.41
CA LEU A 371 28.40 -51.57 3.78
C LEU A 371 27.91 -52.01 2.38
N PRO A 372 28.77 -52.64 1.53
CA PRO A 372 30.23 -52.64 1.49
C PRO A 372 30.84 -52.24 0.11
N SER A 373 32.16 -52.20 0.01
CA SER A 373 32.96 -51.64 -1.11
C SER A 373 33.38 -52.63 -2.22
N SER A 374 33.47 -52.16 -3.47
CA SER A 374 34.39 -52.65 -4.53
C SER A 374 34.44 -51.69 -5.75
N PRO A 375 35.45 -51.76 -6.66
CA PRO A 375 35.99 -50.53 -7.27
C PRO A 375 35.88 -50.36 -8.81
N THR A 376 36.06 -49.09 -9.21
CA THR A 376 36.68 -48.53 -10.43
C THR A 376 36.78 -49.34 -11.73
N SER A 377 36.02 -48.93 -12.75
CA SER A 377 36.33 -48.95 -14.20
C SER A 377 35.14 -48.36 -14.97
N SER A 378 35.19 -47.86 -16.22
CA SER A 378 36.23 -47.28 -17.08
C SER A 378 35.48 -46.64 -18.28
N ALA A 379 36.01 -45.61 -18.94
CA ALA A 379 35.28 -44.94 -20.02
C ALA A 379 35.14 -45.78 -21.32
N THR A 380 34.06 -45.59 -22.07
CA THR A 380 33.94 -45.96 -23.49
C THR A 380 32.99 -44.97 -24.20
N SER A 381 33.16 -44.76 -25.50
CA SER A 381 32.67 -43.59 -26.24
C SER A 381 32.04 -43.95 -27.59
N GLN A 382 31.03 -43.19 -28.06
CA GLN A 382 30.65 -42.87 -29.47
C GLN A 382 29.21 -42.29 -29.52
N PRO A 383 28.74 -41.70 -30.64
CA PRO A 383 29.35 -40.65 -31.46
C PRO A 383 28.38 -39.45 -31.70
N PRO A 384 28.84 -38.30 -32.24
CA PRO A 384 27.95 -37.16 -32.52
C PRO A 384 27.17 -37.29 -33.85
N LEU A 385 26.02 -36.61 -33.95
CA LEU A 385 25.33 -36.34 -35.22
C LEU A 385 25.12 -34.83 -35.42
N THR A 386 25.11 -34.40 -36.68
CA THR A 386 25.42 -33.02 -37.08
C THR A 386 24.21 -32.16 -37.42
N LEU A 387 24.34 -30.86 -37.14
CA LEU A 387 23.46 -29.77 -37.57
C LEU A 387 23.20 -29.76 -39.09
N LYS A 388 22.04 -29.22 -39.49
CA LYS A 388 21.86 -28.59 -40.80
C LYS A 388 20.91 -27.39 -40.68
N ALA A 389 21.22 -26.31 -41.40
CA ALA A 389 20.63 -24.99 -41.18
C ALA A 389 19.65 -24.54 -42.30
N ILE A 390 19.00 -23.41 -41.98
CA ILE A 390 18.07 -22.56 -42.75
C ILE A 390 18.45 -22.34 -44.24
N PRO A 391 17.49 -21.92 -45.09
CA PRO A 391 17.48 -20.49 -45.42
C PRO A 391 16.09 -19.82 -45.49
N THR A 392 16.10 -18.50 -45.39
CA THR A 392 14.96 -17.57 -45.55
C THR A 392 14.86 -17.00 -46.97
N SER A 393 13.64 -16.67 -47.45
CA SER A 393 13.47 -15.68 -48.53
C SER A 393 12.05 -15.07 -48.58
N SER A 394 11.95 -13.81 -48.95
CA SER A 394 10.72 -13.03 -49.16
C SER A 394 10.37 -12.89 -50.66
N SER A 395 9.10 -12.58 -50.99
CA SER A 395 8.73 -11.55 -52.00
C SER A 395 7.22 -11.40 -52.22
N SER A 396 6.81 -10.21 -52.66
CA SER A 396 5.44 -9.70 -52.88
C SER A 396 4.79 -10.00 -54.26
N SER A 397 3.45 -9.83 -54.35
CA SER A 397 2.75 -8.85 -55.24
C SER A 397 1.55 -9.34 -56.10
N SER A 398 0.50 -8.47 -56.21
CA SER A 398 -0.49 -8.31 -57.33
C SER A 398 -1.48 -9.44 -57.73
N SER A 399 -2.69 -9.19 -58.30
CA SER A 399 -3.60 -7.99 -58.31
C SER A 399 -4.97 -8.22 -59.02
N LYS A 400 -6.01 -7.41 -58.68
CA LYS A 400 -7.13 -6.89 -59.55
C LYS A 400 -8.25 -7.86 -60.05
N PRO A 401 -9.39 -7.37 -60.65
CA PRO A 401 -10.07 -6.04 -60.62
C PRO A 401 -11.63 -6.04 -60.54
N ILE A 402 -12.26 -4.83 -60.64
CA ILE A 402 -13.64 -4.40 -61.11
C ILE A 402 -14.24 -3.40 -60.09
N SER A 403 -14.22 -2.07 -60.26
CA SER A 403 -14.99 -1.15 -61.18
C SER A 403 -16.50 -1.02 -60.85
N ALA A 404 -17.17 0.16 -60.81
CA ALA A 404 -16.84 1.61 -60.80
C ALA A 404 -18.16 2.39 -60.44
N THR A 405 -18.43 3.73 -60.49
CA THR A 405 -17.79 4.98 -61.01
C THR A 405 -18.51 6.24 -60.44
N SER A 406 -17.83 7.42 -60.32
CA SER A 406 -18.37 8.84 -60.42
C SER A 406 -19.49 9.35 -59.47
N ALA A 407 -19.79 10.65 -59.22
CA ALA A 407 -19.19 12.02 -59.36
C ALA A 407 -20.26 13.06 -58.91
N ALA A 408 -20.07 14.37 -58.62
CA ALA A 408 -18.94 15.24 -58.24
C ALA A 408 -19.44 16.64 -57.74
N ASP A 409 -18.55 17.41 -57.09
CA ASP A 409 -18.40 18.89 -57.04
C ASP A 409 -19.49 19.91 -56.57
N SER A 410 -19.10 20.64 -55.51
CA SER A 410 -18.96 22.12 -55.45
C SER A 410 -20.00 23.08 -54.78
N VAL A 411 -19.40 23.85 -53.86
CA VAL A 411 -19.74 25.11 -53.15
C VAL A 411 -20.45 26.20 -53.97
N PRO A 412 -21.31 27.02 -53.32
CA PRO A 412 -21.17 28.48 -53.43
C PRO A 412 -21.09 29.21 -52.08
N THR A 413 -20.46 30.39 -52.06
CA THR A 413 -20.28 31.28 -50.90
C THR A 413 -21.34 32.38 -50.82
N GLY A 414 -21.74 32.79 -49.61
CA GLY A 414 -22.58 33.98 -49.40
C GLY A 414 -22.60 34.45 -47.94
N SER A 415 -22.59 35.76 -47.72
CA SER A 415 -22.48 36.40 -46.39
C SER A 415 -23.46 37.58 -46.25
N VAL A 416 -23.99 37.85 -45.05
CA VAL A 416 -24.22 39.19 -44.41
C VAL A 416 -25.33 39.18 -43.32
N ASN A 417 -24.98 39.70 -42.14
CA ASN A 417 -25.73 40.40 -41.08
C ASN A 417 -27.06 39.91 -40.42
N VAL A 418 -26.94 39.65 -39.10
CA VAL A 418 -27.54 40.41 -37.94
C VAL A 418 -29.05 40.30 -37.58
N ASN A 419 -29.26 40.02 -36.27
CA ASN A 419 -30.35 40.37 -35.33
C ASN A 419 -31.55 39.43 -35.01
N ASN A 420 -31.67 39.21 -33.68
CA ASN A 420 -32.86 39.01 -32.83
C ASN A 420 -33.89 37.89 -33.07
N GLY A 421 -34.10 37.05 -32.03
CA GLY A 421 -35.44 36.55 -31.69
C GLY A 421 -35.54 35.23 -30.91
N GLY A 422 -35.93 35.29 -29.63
CA GLY A 422 -36.93 34.37 -29.05
C GLY A 422 -36.54 32.99 -28.50
N SER A 423 -36.25 32.95 -27.18
CA SER A 423 -36.80 32.02 -26.16
C SER A 423 -36.77 30.47 -26.28
N SER A 424 -36.55 29.84 -25.11
CA SER A 424 -36.99 28.48 -24.66
C SER A 424 -36.39 27.24 -25.37
N ASP A 425 -36.04 26.13 -24.69
CA ASP A 425 -36.12 25.83 -23.24
C ASP A 425 -35.14 24.73 -22.76
N LEU A 426 -35.07 24.55 -21.43
CA LEU A 426 -34.69 23.34 -20.69
C LEU A 426 -33.35 22.60 -20.99
N ALA A 427 -32.33 22.90 -20.17
CA ALA A 427 -31.38 21.89 -19.66
C ALA A 427 -30.88 22.29 -18.25
N GLN A 428 -30.78 21.35 -17.30
CA GLN A 428 -30.32 21.63 -15.93
C GLN A 428 -28.82 21.31 -15.77
N PRO A 429 -28.01 22.17 -15.12
CA PRO A 429 -26.62 21.86 -14.77
C PRO A 429 -26.51 21.11 -13.43
N LEU A 430 -25.47 20.28 -13.31
CA LEU A 430 -25.07 19.65 -12.04
C LEU A 430 -24.67 20.72 -10.99
N LYS A 431 -24.98 20.47 -9.72
CA LYS A 431 -24.43 21.24 -8.60
C LYS A 431 -23.16 20.58 -8.07
N VAL A 432 -22.01 21.14 -8.42
CA VAL A 432 -20.79 20.96 -7.62
C VAL A 432 -20.91 21.91 -6.41
N VAL A 433 -20.72 21.39 -5.20
CA VAL A 433 -20.84 22.17 -3.96
C VAL A 433 -19.45 22.61 -3.51
N LEU A 434 -19.04 23.80 -3.96
CA LEU A 434 -17.88 24.50 -3.41
C LEU A 434 -18.31 25.31 -2.18
N TYR A 435 -17.62 25.13 -1.05
CA TYR A 435 -17.80 25.96 0.14
C TYR A 435 -16.66 26.95 0.30
N SER A 436 -17.00 28.24 0.30
CA SER A 436 -16.13 29.33 0.73
C SER A 436 -17.00 30.48 1.27
N PRO A 437 -16.67 31.06 2.43
CA PRO A 437 -17.23 32.33 2.86
C PRO A 437 -16.12 33.33 3.21
N MET A 438 -15.67 34.10 2.21
CA MET A 438 -14.98 35.38 2.47
C MET A 438 -16.04 36.43 2.88
N LEU A 439 -15.90 37.05 4.05
CA LEU A 439 -16.72 38.19 4.44
C LEU A 439 -15.84 39.37 4.88
N LEU A 440 -15.69 40.35 4.00
CA LEU A 440 -15.03 41.62 4.30
C LEU A 440 -16.04 42.57 4.94
N LEU A 441 -15.68 43.23 6.04
CA LEU A 441 -16.48 44.33 6.60
C LEU A 441 -15.60 45.57 6.78
N LEU A 442 -16.00 46.68 6.13
CA LEU A 442 -15.29 47.95 6.18
C LEU A 442 -16.27 49.05 6.58
N SER A 443 -16.00 49.73 7.70
CA SER A 443 -16.66 51.00 8.04
C SER A 443 -15.77 51.84 8.95
N LEU A 444 -15.35 53.01 8.45
CA LEU A 444 -14.77 54.08 9.24
C LEU A 444 -15.67 55.32 9.12
N LEU A 445 -16.01 55.88 10.28
CA LEU A 445 -16.47 57.24 10.57
C LEU A 445 -16.59 58.24 9.39
N ALA A 446 -17.84 58.54 8.97
CA ALA A 446 -18.36 59.88 8.67
C ALA A 446 -19.88 59.83 8.38
#